data_AF-A0A8J5C2L5-F1
#
_entry.id   AF-A0A8J5C2L5-F1
#
_cell.length_a   1.000
_cell.length_b   1.000
_cell.length_c   1.000
_cell.angle_alpha   90.00
_cell.angle_beta   90.00
_cell.angle_gamma   90.00
#
_symmetry.space_group_name_H-M   'P 1'
#
loop_
_entity.id
_entity.type
_entity.pdbx_description
1 polymer ?
#
loop_
_entity_poly.entity_id
_entity_poly.type
_entity_poly.pdbx_seq_one_letter_code
_entity_poly.pdbx_strand_id
1 'polypeptide(L)'
;MATNVFGNPVTDDTVRLVFPNITVITARDRAGVALQYMNADEKATNVSRFVHNLKEAYGTGTSTLCMIYNATGGNLSFVLNHTWEGAVYAEIHTAGGFGSANWNAIDSKMDSQTNNYSTTALGGFASASIGAGSSPEFVGILSLEGLGSNFMAMASDVSVVSQSLDSKYVDDVDEADEEAPAE
;
A
#
# COMPACT_ATOMS: atom_id res chain seq x y z
N MET A 1 -17.63 11.72 2.08
CA MET A 1 -16.70 10.85 1.33
C MET A 1 -15.38 10.85 2.08
N ALA A 2 -14.73 9.70 2.22
CA ALA A 2 -13.42 9.65 2.87
C ALA A 2 -12.40 10.46 2.06
N THR A 3 -11.68 11.37 2.70
CA THR A 3 -10.80 12.37 2.04
C THR A 3 -9.52 11.76 1.44
N ASN A 4 -9.25 10.47 1.66
CA ASN A 4 -8.04 9.77 1.18
C ASN A 4 -8.33 8.47 0.40
N VAL A 5 -9.56 8.27 -0.09
CA VAL A 5 -9.88 7.15 -0.97
C VAL A 5 -9.72 7.62 -2.40
N PHE A 6 -8.76 7.03 -3.11
CA PHE A 6 -8.40 7.42 -4.45
C PHE A 6 -8.97 6.46 -5.48
N GLY A 7 -9.60 7.03 -6.51
CA GLY A 7 -10.15 6.29 -7.63
C GLY A 7 -11.59 5.83 -7.45
N ASN A 8 -12.16 5.38 -8.56
CA ASN A 8 -13.52 4.83 -8.58
C ASN A 8 -13.52 3.36 -8.12
N PRO A 9 -14.55 2.93 -7.36
CA PRO A 9 -14.71 1.54 -6.98
C PRO A 9 -14.94 0.67 -8.22
N VAL A 10 -14.29 -0.50 -8.26
CA VAL A 10 -14.54 -1.51 -9.28
C VAL A 10 -15.81 -2.27 -8.93
N THR A 11 -16.85 -2.05 -9.72
CA THR A 11 -18.17 -2.65 -9.54
C THR A 11 -18.43 -3.72 -10.60
N ASP A 12 -19.54 -4.45 -10.46
CA ASP A 12 -19.98 -5.41 -11.48
C ASP A 12 -20.16 -4.75 -12.86
N ASP A 13 -20.59 -3.48 -12.90
CA ASP A 13 -20.69 -2.73 -14.15
C ASP A 13 -19.31 -2.50 -14.78
N THR A 14 -18.30 -2.17 -13.96
CA THR A 14 -16.90 -2.07 -14.42
C THR A 14 -16.42 -3.40 -14.98
N VAL A 15 -16.75 -4.53 -14.34
CA VAL A 15 -16.40 -5.86 -14.83
C VAL A 15 -17.08 -6.17 -16.16
N ARG A 16 -18.36 -5.80 -16.34
CA ARG A 16 -19.08 -6.00 -17.61
C ARG A 16 -18.51 -5.17 -18.75
N LEU A 17 -17.95 -4.00 -18.46
CA LEU A 17 -17.26 -3.20 -19.49
C LEU A 17 -15.99 -3.88 -19.99
N VAL A 18 -15.25 -4.54 -19.09
CA VAL A 18 -14.00 -5.25 -19.43
C VAL A 18 -14.27 -6.64 -20.03
N PHE A 19 -15.27 -7.34 -19.50
CA PHE A 19 -15.67 -8.69 -19.90
C PHE A 19 -17.16 -8.71 -20.30
N PRO A 20 -17.52 -8.26 -21.52
CA PRO A 20 -18.93 -8.07 -21.92
C PRO A 20 -19.74 -9.37 -22.00
N ASN A 21 -19.07 -10.52 -22.16
CA ASN A 21 -19.72 -11.82 -22.28
C ASN A 21 -19.82 -12.59 -20.94
N ILE A 22 -19.44 -11.97 -19.81
CA ILE A 22 -19.52 -12.63 -18.51
C ILE A 22 -20.97 -12.74 -18.03
N THR A 23 -21.39 -13.94 -17.67
CA THR A 23 -22.77 -14.22 -17.24
C THR A 23 -22.94 -14.17 -15.74
N VAL A 24 -21.92 -14.57 -14.98
CA VAL A 24 -21.87 -14.52 -13.52
C VAL A 24 -20.58 -13.82 -13.11
N ILE A 25 -20.71 -12.73 -12.36
CA ILE A 25 -19.58 -11.94 -11.88
C ILE A 25 -19.24 -12.39 -10.47
N THR A 26 -17.99 -12.75 -10.27
CA THR A 26 -17.45 -13.18 -8.97
C THR A 26 -16.52 -12.11 -8.39
N ALA A 27 -16.18 -12.26 -7.11
CA ALA A 27 -15.17 -11.42 -6.48
C ALA A 27 -13.80 -11.53 -7.18
N ARG A 28 -13.48 -12.69 -7.78
CA ARG A 28 -12.23 -12.84 -8.54
C ARG A 28 -12.21 -12.00 -9.81
N ASP A 29 -13.35 -11.85 -10.48
CA ASP A 29 -13.44 -11.01 -11.68
C ASP A 29 -13.24 -9.54 -11.31
N ARG A 30 -13.88 -9.09 -10.23
CA ARG A 30 -13.65 -7.74 -9.68
C ARG A 30 -12.21 -7.54 -9.22
N ALA A 31 -11.58 -8.53 -8.60
CA ALA A 31 -10.20 -8.50 -8.18
C ALA A 31 -9.22 -8.37 -9.36
N GLY A 32 -9.43 -9.17 -10.42
CA GLY A 32 -8.65 -9.09 -11.65
C GLY A 32 -8.77 -7.72 -12.34
N VAL A 33 -10.00 -7.20 -12.45
CA VAL A 33 -10.24 -5.86 -13.00
C VAL A 33 -9.63 -4.78 -12.10
N ALA A 34 -9.70 -4.91 -10.78
CA ALA A 34 -9.03 -3.99 -9.87
C ALA A 34 -7.52 -3.96 -10.11
N LEU A 35 -6.85 -5.10 -10.27
CA LEU A 35 -5.42 -5.10 -10.60
C LEU A 35 -5.13 -4.47 -11.97
N GLN A 36 -5.97 -4.73 -12.97
CA GLN A 36 -5.82 -4.13 -14.30
C GLN A 36 -5.96 -2.59 -14.28
N TYR A 37 -6.80 -2.07 -13.40
CA TYR A 37 -7.08 -0.62 -13.25
C TYR A 37 -6.27 0.06 -12.14
N MET A 38 -5.22 -0.60 -11.64
CA MET A 38 -4.41 -0.10 -10.52
C MET A 38 -3.77 1.27 -10.81
N ASN A 39 -3.40 1.52 -12.07
CA ASN A 39 -2.88 2.81 -12.56
C ASN A 39 -3.88 3.64 -13.37
N ALA A 40 -5.10 3.15 -13.54
CA ALA A 40 -6.11 3.91 -14.26
C ALA A 40 -6.46 5.19 -13.49
N ASP A 41 -6.90 6.22 -14.21
CA ASP A 41 -7.36 7.50 -13.64
C ASP A 41 -6.32 8.20 -12.73
N GLU A 42 -5.02 8.01 -13.00
CA GLU A 42 -3.91 8.61 -12.24
C GLU A 42 -3.95 8.28 -10.73
N LYS A 43 -4.58 7.17 -10.34
CA LYS A 43 -4.75 6.79 -8.93
C LYS A 43 -3.43 6.73 -8.18
N ALA A 44 -2.46 6.00 -8.72
CA ALA A 44 -1.11 5.89 -8.15
C ALA A 44 -0.45 7.27 -7.96
N THR A 45 -0.51 8.13 -8.99
CA THR A 45 0.04 9.49 -8.93
C THR A 45 -0.67 10.35 -7.87
N ASN A 46 -1.98 10.25 -7.75
CA ASN A 46 -2.76 11.01 -6.78
C ASN A 46 -2.51 10.54 -5.34
N VAL A 47 -2.37 9.23 -5.13
CA VAL A 47 -2.01 8.65 -3.82
C VAL A 47 -0.60 9.08 -3.43
N SER A 48 0.39 8.91 -4.31
CA SER A 48 1.78 9.33 -4.08
C SER A 48 1.87 10.82 -3.73
N ARG A 49 1.20 11.69 -4.52
CA ARG A 49 1.14 13.13 -4.24
C ARG A 49 0.53 13.41 -2.87
N PHE A 50 -0.53 12.71 -2.49
CA PHE A 50 -1.18 12.91 -1.19
C PHE A 50 -0.26 12.52 -0.03
N VAL A 51 0.40 11.35 -0.08
CA VAL A 51 1.30 10.93 1.01
C VAL A 51 2.53 11.81 1.12
N HIS A 52 3.07 12.32 0.00
CA HIS A 52 4.14 13.30 0.04
C HIS A 52 3.70 14.66 0.61
N ASN A 53 2.50 15.13 0.27
CA ASN A 53 1.96 16.35 0.87
C ASN A 53 1.74 16.20 2.38
N LEU A 54 1.35 15.00 2.86
CA LEU A 54 1.28 14.71 4.28
C LEU A 54 2.66 14.77 4.94
N LYS A 55 3.69 14.23 4.27
CA LYS A 55 5.08 14.35 4.75
C LYS A 55 5.55 15.79 4.82
N GLU A 56 5.24 16.60 3.80
CA GLU A 56 5.56 18.03 3.79
C GLU A 56 4.87 18.78 4.95
N ALA A 57 3.62 18.43 5.26
CA ALA A 57 2.89 18.98 6.40
C ALA A 57 3.40 18.50 7.77
N TYR A 58 3.88 17.25 7.85
CA TYR A 58 4.53 16.69 9.04
C TYR A 58 5.86 17.38 9.34
N GLY A 59 6.60 17.74 8.29
CA GLY A 59 7.88 18.44 8.40
C GLY A 59 9.06 17.49 8.64
N THR A 60 10.05 17.99 9.37
CA THR A 60 11.32 17.30 9.65
C THR A 60 11.13 16.20 10.70
N GLY A 61 11.54 14.98 10.38
CA GLY A 61 11.48 13.82 11.28
C GLY A 61 11.34 12.50 10.53
N THR A 62 11.46 11.38 11.24
CA THR A 62 11.29 10.03 10.69
C THR A 62 9.80 9.69 10.55
N SER A 63 9.37 9.27 9.37
CA SER A 63 7.95 8.94 9.14
C SER A 63 7.77 8.02 7.94
N THR A 64 6.92 7.00 8.07
CA THR A 64 6.62 6.08 6.96
C THR A 64 5.44 6.59 6.13
N LEU A 65 5.61 6.64 4.80
CA LEU A 65 4.55 7.04 3.87
C LEU A 65 3.81 5.79 3.38
N CYS A 66 2.62 5.51 3.92
CA CYS A 66 1.90 4.26 3.65
C CYS A 66 0.85 4.38 2.54
N MET A 67 0.86 3.43 1.62
CA MET A 67 -0.09 3.26 0.52
C MET A 67 -0.65 1.84 0.52
N ILE A 68 -1.97 1.69 0.45
CA ILE A 68 -2.63 0.36 0.41
C ILE A 68 -3.57 0.29 -0.79
N TYR A 69 -3.37 -0.69 -1.64
CA TYR A 69 -4.22 -1.00 -2.78
C TYR A 69 -5.13 -2.19 -2.50
N ASN A 70 -6.44 -1.98 -2.62
CA ASN A 70 -7.43 -3.03 -2.47
C ASN A 70 -7.84 -3.61 -3.83
N ALA A 71 -7.41 -4.83 -4.10
CA ALA A 71 -7.81 -5.65 -5.23
C ALA A 71 -8.47 -6.97 -4.80
N THR A 72 -9.09 -7.03 -3.62
CA THR A 72 -9.75 -8.26 -3.12
C THR A 72 -11.08 -8.56 -3.82
N GLY A 73 -11.55 -7.65 -4.68
CA GLY A 73 -12.86 -7.75 -5.34
C GLY A 73 -14.05 -7.48 -4.42
N GLY A 74 -13.79 -6.93 -3.24
CA GLY A 74 -14.79 -6.49 -2.27
C GLY A 74 -14.29 -5.30 -1.46
N ASN A 75 -15.14 -4.82 -0.54
CA ASN A 75 -14.77 -3.75 0.38
C ASN A 75 -13.84 -4.27 1.48
N LEU A 76 -12.79 -3.51 1.77
CA LEU A 76 -12.00 -3.69 2.99
C LEU A 76 -12.58 -2.85 4.12
N SER A 77 -12.59 -3.42 5.31
CA SER A 77 -12.80 -2.71 6.57
C SER A 77 -11.48 -2.72 7.35
N PHE A 78 -11.02 -1.55 7.78
CA PHE A 78 -9.98 -1.41 8.82
C PHE A 78 -10.44 -2.11 10.11
N VAL A 79 -9.66 -2.58 11.09
CA VAL A 79 -10.23 -3.32 12.27
C VAL A 79 -9.73 -2.84 13.58
N LEU A 80 -8.43 -2.69 13.59
CA LEU A 80 -7.62 -2.57 14.76
C LEU A 80 -6.35 -1.96 14.22
N ASN A 81 -5.90 -0.91 14.88
CA ASN A 81 -4.53 -0.49 14.80
C ASN A 81 -3.81 -0.99 16.04
N HIS A 82 -2.51 -1.16 15.87
CA HIS A 82 -1.61 -1.27 16.99
C HIS A 82 -0.42 -0.37 16.69
N THR A 83 0.02 0.36 17.70
CA THR A 83 1.17 1.25 17.58
C THR A 83 2.19 0.77 18.60
N TRP A 84 3.21 0.07 18.12
CA TRP A 84 4.33 -0.38 18.95
C TRP A 84 5.24 0.80 19.30
N GLU A 85 5.51 1.68 18.33
CA GLU A 85 6.29 2.91 18.48
C GLU A 85 5.79 3.97 17.49
N GLY A 86 5.92 5.25 17.86
CA GLY A 86 5.43 6.38 17.05
C GLY A 86 3.93 6.67 17.23
N ALA A 87 3.32 7.36 16.26
CA ALA A 87 1.88 7.64 16.23
C ALA A 87 1.39 7.72 14.78
N VAL A 88 0.18 7.21 14.52
CA VAL A 88 -0.45 7.34 13.21
C VAL A 88 -0.87 8.79 12.99
N TYR A 89 -0.20 9.47 12.06
CA TYR A 89 -0.47 10.88 11.78
C TYR A 89 -1.83 11.11 11.08
N ALA A 90 -2.28 10.15 10.26
CA ALA A 90 -3.62 10.11 9.68
C ALA A 90 -4.01 8.69 9.25
N GLU A 91 -5.22 8.23 9.59
CA GLU A 91 -5.74 6.88 9.33
C GLU A 91 -7.17 6.96 8.75
N ILE A 92 -7.59 6.05 7.84
CA ILE A 92 -8.98 6.04 7.30
C ILE A 92 -9.63 4.64 7.16
N HIS A 93 -10.90 4.61 7.61
CA HIS A 93 -12.04 3.68 7.42
C HIS A 93 -12.34 2.61 8.49
N THR A 94 -13.52 1.97 8.41
CA THR A 94 -14.31 1.35 9.50
C THR A 94 -13.87 -0.05 9.94
N ALA A 95 -13.98 -0.36 11.25
CA ALA A 95 -13.61 -1.59 12.00
C ALA A 95 -14.09 -2.97 11.41
N GLY A 96 -13.24 -3.99 11.14
CA GLY A 96 -13.59 -5.39 10.84
C GLY A 96 -12.66 -6.31 9.97
N GLY A 97 -12.09 -5.89 8.84
CA GLY A 97 -11.56 -6.72 7.74
C GLY A 97 -10.14 -7.34 7.77
N PHE A 98 -9.20 -6.89 8.60
CA PHE A 98 -7.86 -7.48 8.79
C PHE A 98 -7.66 -8.30 10.08
N GLY A 99 -8.72 -8.66 10.81
CA GLY A 99 -8.61 -9.37 12.09
C GLY A 99 -8.01 -10.78 12.00
N SER A 100 -7.95 -11.35 10.79
CA SER A 100 -7.33 -12.65 10.52
C SER A 100 -5.92 -12.55 9.92
N ALA A 101 -5.40 -11.34 9.69
CA ALA A 101 -4.04 -11.17 9.21
C ALA A 101 -3.05 -11.46 10.35
N ASN A 102 -1.99 -12.20 10.05
CA ASN A 102 -0.94 -12.50 11.02
C ASN A 102 0.00 -11.29 11.15
N TRP A 103 -0.46 -10.25 11.86
CA TRP A 103 0.25 -8.99 12.03
C TRP A 103 1.63 -9.15 12.66
N ASN A 104 1.79 -10.11 13.58
CA ASN A 104 3.09 -10.44 14.17
C ASN A 104 4.07 -10.98 13.13
N ALA A 105 3.60 -11.73 12.14
CA ALA A 105 4.44 -12.20 11.05
C ALA A 105 4.80 -11.08 10.06
N ILE A 106 3.97 -10.05 9.93
CA ILE A 106 4.29 -8.87 9.11
C ILE A 106 5.31 -8.01 9.85
N ASP A 107 5.08 -7.73 11.14
CA ASP A 107 5.94 -6.95 12.03
C ASP A 107 7.36 -7.54 12.17
N SER A 108 7.48 -8.81 12.58
CA SER A 108 8.78 -9.49 12.70
C SER A 108 9.52 -9.69 11.37
N LYS A 109 8.88 -9.39 10.22
CA LYS A 109 9.49 -9.49 8.88
C LYS A 109 9.79 -8.14 8.27
N MET A 110 9.08 -7.08 8.64
CA MET A 110 9.50 -5.70 8.44
C MET A 110 10.84 -5.44 9.16
N ASP A 111 11.02 -6.01 10.36
CA ASP A 111 12.30 -6.03 11.08
C ASP A 111 13.42 -6.80 10.36
N SER A 112 13.09 -7.70 9.42
CA SER A 112 14.07 -8.57 8.75
C SER A 112 14.71 -7.99 7.48
N GLN A 113 14.47 -6.70 7.19
CA GLN A 113 15.11 -5.94 6.10
C GLN A 113 15.01 -6.58 4.70
N THR A 114 13.97 -7.38 4.44
CA THR A 114 13.69 -7.83 3.07
C THR A 114 12.66 -6.85 2.50
N ASN A 115 13.10 -5.95 1.61
CA ASN A 115 12.30 -4.82 1.11
C ASN A 115 11.02 -5.21 0.36
N ASN A 116 10.77 -6.51 0.11
CA ASN A 116 9.59 -7.03 -0.56
C ASN A 116 9.13 -8.34 0.11
N TYR A 117 7.84 -8.45 0.40
CA TYR A 117 7.19 -9.64 0.91
C TYR A 117 5.91 -9.92 0.10
N SER A 118 5.60 -11.19 -0.08
CA SER A 118 4.27 -11.61 -0.52
C SER A 118 3.88 -12.90 0.17
N THR A 119 2.60 -13.04 0.48
CA THR A 119 2.05 -14.24 1.09
C THR A 119 0.68 -14.55 0.53
N THR A 120 0.34 -15.82 0.64
CA THR A 120 -0.95 -16.34 0.25
C THR A 120 -1.50 -17.10 1.44
N ALA A 121 -2.65 -16.67 1.94
CA ALA A 121 -3.27 -17.27 3.11
C ALA A 121 -4.78 -17.16 3.01
N LEU A 122 -5.48 -18.25 3.35
CA LEU A 122 -6.95 -18.32 3.40
C LEU A 122 -7.65 -17.84 2.11
N GLY A 123 -7.04 -18.07 0.94
CA GLY A 123 -7.56 -17.64 -0.36
C GLY A 123 -7.32 -16.17 -0.71
N GLY A 124 -6.61 -15.43 0.13
CA GLY A 124 -6.12 -14.08 -0.13
C GLY A 124 -4.65 -14.08 -0.53
N PHE A 125 -4.26 -13.09 -1.31
CA PHE A 125 -2.87 -12.75 -1.63
C PHE A 125 -2.57 -11.37 -1.07
N ALA A 126 -1.46 -11.22 -0.37
CA ALA A 126 -0.98 -9.93 0.10
C ALA A 126 0.47 -9.77 -0.32
N SER A 127 0.82 -8.64 -0.94
CA SER A 127 2.18 -8.21 -1.18
C SER A 127 2.43 -6.90 -0.45
N ALA A 128 3.60 -6.77 0.16
CA ALA A 128 4.02 -5.55 0.83
C ALA A 128 5.47 -5.25 0.47
N SER A 129 5.80 -3.98 0.34
CA SER A 129 7.15 -3.50 0.08
C SER A 129 7.39 -2.25 0.90
N ILE A 130 8.63 -2.07 1.33
CA ILE A 130 9.08 -0.86 1.99
C ILE A 130 10.42 -0.44 1.38
N GLY A 131 10.53 0.83 0.99
CA GLY A 131 11.79 1.36 0.51
C GLY A 131 12.77 1.71 1.64
N ALA A 132 13.89 2.31 1.25
CA ALA A 132 14.92 2.75 2.18
C ALA A 132 14.84 4.25 2.49
N GLY A 133 15.55 4.65 3.56
CA GLY A 133 15.71 6.04 3.97
C GLY A 133 15.01 6.37 5.29
N SER A 134 15.05 7.65 5.67
CA SER A 134 14.44 8.16 6.91
C SER A 134 12.93 8.31 6.82
N SER A 135 12.39 8.41 5.61
CA SER A 135 10.96 8.47 5.37
C SER A 135 10.54 7.53 4.25
N PRO A 136 10.67 6.21 4.46
CA PRO A 136 10.47 5.23 3.39
C PRO A 136 9.00 5.17 2.96
N GLU A 137 8.78 4.86 1.69
CA GLU A 137 7.45 4.53 1.21
C GLU A 137 7.13 3.07 1.51
N PHE A 138 5.94 2.84 2.05
CA PHE A 138 5.36 1.52 2.23
C PHE A 138 4.22 1.33 1.23
N VAL A 139 4.26 0.23 0.48
CA VAL A 139 3.22 -0.15 -0.47
C VAL A 139 2.69 -1.54 -0.15
N GLY A 140 1.40 -1.64 0.11
CA GLY A 140 0.69 -2.91 0.27
C GLY A 140 -0.32 -3.16 -0.85
N ILE A 141 -0.25 -4.30 -1.52
CA ILE A 141 -1.22 -4.78 -2.51
C ILE A 141 -1.96 -5.98 -1.94
N LEU A 142 -3.29 -5.88 -1.84
CA LEU A 142 -4.15 -6.94 -1.32
C LEU A 142 -5.03 -7.48 -2.44
N SER A 143 -5.07 -8.78 -2.64
CA SER A 143 -5.80 -9.44 -3.72
C SER A 143 -6.32 -10.82 -3.31
N LEU A 144 -6.95 -11.51 -4.25
CA LEU A 144 -7.35 -12.91 -4.10
C LEU A 144 -6.28 -13.85 -4.66
N GLU A 145 -6.17 -15.02 -4.06
CA GLU A 145 -5.35 -16.11 -4.57
C GLU A 145 -5.96 -16.70 -5.86
N GLY A 146 -5.08 -17.15 -6.76
CA GLY A 146 -5.47 -17.94 -7.93
C GLY A 146 -6.14 -17.11 -9.03
N LEU A 147 -5.85 -15.81 -9.08
CA LEU A 147 -6.17 -15.00 -10.26
C LEU A 147 -5.33 -15.45 -11.45
N GLY A 148 -5.75 -15.08 -12.66
CA GLY A 148 -4.98 -15.36 -13.88
C GLY A 148 -3.53 -14.88 -13.74
N SER A 149 -2.58 -15.60 -14.34
CA SER A 149 -1.13 -15.36 -14.20
C SER A 149 -0.73 -13.90 -14.46
N ASN A 150 -1.36 -13.24 -15.42
CA ASN A 150 -1.12 -11.82 -15.73
C ASN A 150 -1.50 -10.90 -14.57
N PHE A 151 -2.62 -11.19 -13.90
CA PHE A 151 -3.06 -10.43 -12.72
C PHE A 151 -2.17 -10.73 -11.52
N MET A 152 -1.78 -11.99 -11.32
CA MET A 152 -0.85 -12.35 -10.24
C MET A 152 0.51 -11.67 -10.40
N ALA A 153 1.03 -11.57 -11.63
CA ALA A 153 2.25 -10.82 -11.91
C ALA A 153 2.12 -9.34 -11.55
N MET A 154 0.99 -8.71 -11.91
CA MET A 154 0.69 -7.31 -11.53
C MET A 154 0.57 -7.14 -10.01
N ALA A 155 -0.04 -8.11 -9.31
CA ALA A 155 -0.19 -8.04 -7.86
C ALA A 155 1.13 -8.20 -7.10
N SER A 156 2.08 -8.95 -7.67
CA SER A 156 3.42 -9.13 -7.10
C SER A 156 4.40 -8.02 -7.44
N ASP A 157 4.08 -7.19 -8.43
CA ASP A 157 4.95 -6.12 -8.89
C ASP A 157 4.54 -4.78 -8.25
N VAL A 158 5.27 -4.40 -7.21
CA VAL A 158 5.02 -3.16 -6.47
C VAL A 158 5.29 -1.90 -7.30
N SER A 159 6.12 -2.00 -8.35
CA SER A 159 6.38 -0.88 -9.26
C SER A 159 5.13 -0.43 -10.02
N VAL A 160 4.10 -1.30 -10.04
CA VAL A 160 2.78 -0.99 -10.58
C VAL A 160 2.05 0.04 -9.72
N VAL A 161 2.35 0.21 -8.42
CA VAL A 161 1.71 1.25 -7.58
C VAL A 161 2.64 2.43 -7.31
N SER A 162 3.91 2.18 -7.03
CA SER A 162 4.90 3.25 -6.85
C SER A 162 6.18 2.92 -7.60
N GLN A 163 6.52 3.77 -8.59
CA GLN A 163 7.75 3.61 -9.38
C GLN A 163 9.01 3.93 -8.58
N SER A 164 8.87 4.62 -7.45
CA SER A 164 9.94 4.97 -6.53
C SER A 164 9.52 4.51 -5.14
N LEU A 165 10.21 3.50 -4.59
CA LEU A 165 9.96 3.07 -3.21
C LEU A 165 10.80 3.87 -2.20
N ASP A 166 11.89 4.46 -2.68
CA ASP A 166 12.85 5.13 -1.83
C ASP A 166 12.40 6.54 -1.46
N SER A 167 12.78 6.96 -0.25
CA SER A 167 12.51 8.31 0.21
C SER A 167 13.13 9.34 -0.73
N LYS A 168 12.31 10.28 -1.24
CA LYS A 168 12.83 11.51 -1.85
C LYS A 168 13.48 12.46 -0.84
N TYR A 169 13.31 12.18 0.46
CA TYR A 169 13.85 12.96 1.56
C TYR A 169 15.08 12.27 2.10
N VAL A 170 16.23 12.91 1.96
CA VAL A 170 17.46 12.53 2.65
C VAL A 170 17.50 13.33 3.93
N ASP A 171 17.71 12.66 5.05
CA ASP A 171 17.93 13.32 6.33
C ASP A 171 19.31 13.98 6.29
N ASP A 172 19.36 15.30 6.09
CA ASP A 172 20.60 16.11 6.14
C ASP A 172 21.19 16.24 7.56
N VAL A 173 20.88 15.32 8.50
CA VAL A 173 21.06 15.57 9.94
C VAL A 173 22.29 14.96 10.60
N ASP A 174 23.22 14.36 9.85
CA ASP A 174 24.41 13.68 10.44
C ASP A 174 25.78 14.26 10.02
N GLU A 175 25.91 15.57 9.72
CA GLU A 175 27.25 16.21 9.54
C GLU A 175 27.35 17.63 10.15
N ALA A 176 26.79 17.87 11.33
CA ALA A 176 27.07 19.10 12.06
C ALA A 176 27.10 18.84 13.57
N ASP A 177 28.19 18.25 14.07
CA ASP A 177 28.76 18.54 15.39
C ASP A 177 29.97 17.63 15.69
N GLU A 178 31.07 17.81 14.97
CA GLU A 178 32.37 17.34 15.49
C GLU A 178 33.56 18.13 14.93
N GLU A 179 33.56 19.47 15.10
CA GLU A 179 34.81 20.23 15.08
C GLU A 179 34.67 21.53 15.91
N ALA A 180 34.95 21.42 17.21
CA ALA A 180 35.34 22.59 18.00
C ALA A 180 36.88 22.53 18.16
N PRO A 181 37.64 23.45 17.54
CA PRO A 181 39.07 23.57 17.83
C PRO A 181 39.21 24.30 19.16
N ALA A 182 39.86 23.66 20.14
CA ALA A 182 40.38 24.35 21.31
C ALA A 182 41.87 24.63 21.06
N GLU A 183 42.17 25.90 20.75
CA GLU A 183 43.50 26.50 20.92
C GLU A 183 43.86 26.65 22.41
#